data_AF-A0A395X7G4-F1
#
_entry.id   AF-A0A395X7G4-F1
#
_cell.length_a   1.000
_cell.length_b   1.000
_cell.length_c   1.000
_cell.angle_alpha   90.00
_cell.angle_beta   90.00
_cell.angle_gamma   90.00
#
_symmetry.space_group_name_H-M   'P 1'
#
loop_
_entity.id
_entity.type
_entity.pdbx_description
1 polymer ?
#
loop_
_entity_poly.entity_id
_entity_poly.type
_entity_poly.pdbx_seq_one_letter_code
_entity_poly.pdbx_strand_id
1 'polypeptide(L)'
;MRTGLTKQEKTTDIWFDEKDPLIHIRTHNTNLKKRLAAYAEQYPDECYQTDTDHETGCMEFDIAKGRFSFRLTAPYNEQRRRAASEAAKANASNLTRSVV
;
A
#
# COMPACT_ATOMS: atom_id res chain seq x y z
N MET A 1 11.56 -15.81 1.69
CA MET A 1 10.49 -16.77 1.34
C MET A 1 10.31 -16.77 -0.17
N ARG A 2 10.63 -17.87 -0.87
CA ARG A 2 10.38 -18.01 -2.31
C ARG A 2 8.97 -18.55 -2.48
N THR A 3 8.02 -17.64 -2.64
CA THR A 3 6.66 -17.99 -3.07
C THR A 3 6.75 -18.48 -4.51
N GLY A 4 6.05 -19.55 -4.88
CA GLY A 4 6.03 -20.07 -6.27
C GLY A 4 5.49 -19.08 -7.32
N LEU A 5 4.98 -17.93 -6.87
CA LEU A 5 4.40 -16.87 -7.69
C LEU A 5 5.46 -15.88 -8.21
N THR A 6 5.33 -15.54 -9.49
CA THR A 6 5.97 -14.39 -10.14
C THR A 6 5.51 -13.06 -9.53
N LYS A 7 6.22 -11.97 -9.83
CA LYS A 7 5.81 -10.64 -9.36
C LYS A 7 4.46 -10.18 -9.92
N GLN A 8 4.09 -10.64 -11.12
CA GLN A 8 2.84 -10.25 -11.76
C GLN A 8 1.64 -10.98 -11.16
N GLU A 9 1.82 -12.22 -10.73
CA GLU A 9 0.79 -13.02 -10.06
C GLU A 9 0.52 -12.56 -8.63
N LYS A 10 1.39 -11.72 -8.06
CA LYS A 10 1.21 -11.12 -6.73
C LYS A 10 0.28 -9.91 -6.80
N THR A 11 -1.01 -10.18 -6.98
CA THR A 11 -2.05 -9.15 -7.08
C THR A 11 -2.43 -8.57 -5.73
N THR A 12 -3.19 -7.48 -5.77
CA THR A 12 -3.90 -6.94 -4.63
C THR A 12 -5.31 -6.69 -5.08
N ASP A 13 -6.22 -7.42 -4.48
CA ASP A 13 -7.64 -7.44 -4.83
C ASP A 13 -8.39 -6.74 -3.69
N ILE A 14 -9.25 -5.79 -4.06
CA ILE A 14 -10.04 -4.99 -3.12
C ILE A 14 -11.47 -5.01 -3.64
N TRP A 15 -12.39 -5.57 -2.86
CA TRP A 15 -13.80 -5.64 -3.24
C TRP A 15 -14.70 -5.36 -2.04
N PHE A 16 -15.85 -4.77 -2.35
CA PHE A 16 -16.92 -4.46 -1.42
C PHE A 16 -18.21 -4.34 -2.23
N ASP A 17 -19.33 -4.75 -1.65
CA ASP A 17 -20.65 -4.50 -2.23
C ASP A 17 -21.26 -3.22 -1.63
N GLU A 18 -22.46 -2.81 -2.02
CA GLU A 18 -23.12 -1.63 -1.46
C GLU A 18 -23.81 -1.89 -0.11
N LYS A 19 -24.04 -3.15 0.24
CA LYS A 19 -24.86 -3.57 1.39
C LYS A 19 -24.02 -3.70 2.66
N ASP A 20 -22.88 -4.37 2.58
CA ASP A 20 -21.99 -4.68 3.69
C ASP A 20 -21.18 -3.44 4.07
N PRO A 21 -21.03 -3.09 5.36
CA PRO A 21 -20.16 -1.98 5.77
C PRO A 21 -18.66 -2.24 5.58
N LEU A 22 -18.23 -3.44 5.21
CA LEU A 22 -16.83 -3.85 5.13
C LEU A 22 -16.27 -3.81 3.70
N ILE A 23 -14.94 -3.74 3.64
CA ILE A 23 -14.12 -3.93 2.45
C ILE A 23 -13.22 -5.12 2.69
N HIS A 24 -13.24 -6.04 1.74
CA HIS A 24 -12.35 -7.19 1.72
C HIS A 24 -11.10 -6.84 0.93
N ILE A 25 -9.94 -7.08 1.56
CA ILE A 25 -8.63 -6.81 0.98
C ILE A 25 -7.82 -8.10 1.00
N ARG A 26 -7.42 -8.56 -0.18
CA ARG A 26 -6.46 -9.65 -0.36
C ARG A 26 -5.19 -9.10 -0.98
N THR A 27 -4.04 -9.32 -0.36
CA THR A 27 -2.80 -8.70 -0.85
C THR A 27 -1.54 -9.51 -0.60
N HIS A 28 -0.67 -9.51 -1.62
CA HIS A 28 0.72 -9.96 -1.50
C HIS A 28 1.69 -8.81 -1.20
N ASN A 29 1.24 -7.54 -1.19
CA ASN A 29 2.09 -6.37 -1.00
C ASN A 29 2.57 -6.26 0.45
N THR A 30 3.87 -6.48 0.69
CA THR A 30 4.46 -6.47 2.03
C THR A 30 4.21 -5.19 2.82
N ASN A 31 4.26 -4.02 2.17
CA ASN A 31 4.05 -2.75 2.87
C ASN A 31 2.59 -2.56 3.26
N LEU A 32 1.66 -2.96 2.40
CA LEU A 32 0.23 -2.92 2.71
C LEU A 32 -0.11 -3.89 3.83
N LYS A 33 0.38 -5.13 3.77
CA LYS A 33 0.20 -6.15 4.83
C LYS A 33 0.60 -5.64 6.20
N LYS A 34 1.81 -5.07 6.33
CA LYS A 34 2.30 -4.53 7.60
C LYS A 34 1.43 -3.39 8.13
N ARG A 35 0.96 -2.51 7.25
CA ARG A 35 0.09 -1.39 7.62
C ARG A 35 -1.28 -1.87 8.08
N LEU A 36 -1.87 -2.84 7.37
CA LEU A 36 -3.17 -3.42 7.74
C LEU A 36 -3.06 -4.20 9.06
N ALA A 37 -2.03 -5.03 9.24
CA ALA A 37 -1.81 -5.76 10.48
C ALA A 37 -1.63 -4.82 11.69
N ALA A 38 -0.81 -3.78 11.55
CA ALA A 38 -0.66 -2.78 12.62
C ALA A 38 -1.95 -2.00 12.90
N TYR A 39 -2.73 -1.71 11.86
CA TYR A 39 -4.02 -1.03 12.02
C TYR A 39 -5.06 -1.94 12.70
N ALA A 40 -5.10 -3.22 12.36
CA ALA A 40 -5.96 -4.22 12.99
C ALA A 40 -5.61 -4.47 14.45
N GLU A 41 -4.31 -4.49 14.79
CA GLU A 41 -3.85 -4.58 16.18
C GLU A 41 -4.31 -3.36 17.01
N GLN A 42 -4.28 -2.17 16.41
CA GLN A 42 -4.68 -0.93 17.08
C GLN A 42 -6.21 -0.75 17.16
N TYR A 43 -6.95 -1.22 16.15
CA TYR A 43 -8.40 -1.03 16.00
C TYR A 43 -9.11 -2.33 15.58
N PRO A 44 -9.15 -3.35 16.45
CA PRO A 44 -9.67 -4.68 16.09
C PRO A 44 -11.15 -4.70 15.70
N ASP A 45 -11.95 -3.75 16.19
CA ASP A 45 -13.37 -3.62 15.83
C ASP A 45 -13.59 -3.05 14.41
N GLU A 46 -12.58 -2.36 13.87
CA GLU A 46 -12.65 -1.64 12.59
C GLU A 46 -11.89 -2.36 11.48
N CYS A 47 -10.91 -3.19 11.84
CA CYS A 47 -10.13 -3.99 10.91
C CYS A 47 -9.62 -5.24 11.60
N TYR A 48 -9.75 -6.39 10.94
CA TYR A 48 -9.19 -7.64 11.42
C TYR A 48 -8.68 -8.48 10.25
N GLN A 49 -7.69 -9.30 10.53
CA GLN A 49 -7.16 -10.25 9.57
C GLN A 49 -8.10 -11.47 9.50
N THR A 50 -8.52 -11.84 8.29
CA THR A 50 -9.43 -12.96 8.06
C THR A 50 -8.68 -14.24 7.73
N ASP A 51 -7.58 -14.14 6.96
CA ASP A 51 -6.80 -15.31 6.54
C ASP A 51 -5.32 -14.97 6.30
N THR A 52 -4.48 -16.00 6.31
CA THR A 52 -3.09 -15.95 5.86
C THR A 52 -2.73 -17.23 5.12
N ASP A 53 -2.46 -17.06 3.83
CA ASP A 53 -1.92 -18.13 3.00
C ASP A 53 -0.41 -18.26 3.25
N HIS A 54 -0.05 -19.29 4.02
CA HIS A 54 1.34 -19.59 4.36
C HIS A 54 2.17 -20.13 3.18
N GLU A 55 1.55 -20.59 2.09
CA GLU A 55 2.26 -21.07 0.91
C GLU A 55 2.63 -19.92 -0.03
N THR A 56 1.66 -19.04 -0.32
CA THR A 56 1.85 -17.92 -1.25
C THR A 56 2.26 -16.62 -0.56
N GLY A 57 2.14 -16.55 0.76
CA GLY A 57 2.37 -15.35 1.56
C GLY A 57 1.32 -14.25 1.31
N CYS A 58 0.13 -14.62 0.83
CA CYS A 58 -1.03 -13.73 0.77
C CYS A 58 -1.61 -13.51 2.17
N MET A 59 -2.18 -12.34 2.41
CA MET A 59 -2.95 -12.07 3.63
C MET A 59 -4.27 -11.41 3.25
N GLU A 60 -5.30 -11.73 4.02
CA GLU A 60 -6.65 -11.23 3.83
C GLU A 60 -7.11 -10.46 5.07
N PHE A 61 -7.82 -9.36 4.83
CA PHE A 61 -8.29 -8.45 5.86
C PHE A 61 -9.69 -7.97 5.52
N ASP A 62 -10.50 -7.78 6.54
CA ASP A 62 -11.71 -6.99 6.48
C ASP A 62 -11.45 -5.65 7.16
N ILE A 63 -11.93 -4.57 6.54
CA ILE A 63 -11.82 -3.21 7.08
C ILE A 63 -13.12 -2.44 6.84
N ALA A 64 -13.57 -1.67 7.82
CA ALA A 64 -14.73 -0.81 7.66
C ALA A 64 -14.53 0.21 6.52
N LYS A 65 -15.54 0.39 5.66
CA LYS A 65 -15.51 1.27 4.48
C LYS A 65 -15.02 2.69 4.77
N GLY A 66 -15.36 3.23 5.94
CA GLY A 66 -14.93 4.58 6.36
C GLY A 66 -13.44 4.71 6.69
N ARG A 67 -12.70 3.60 6.79
CA ARG A 67 -11.29 3.57 7.22
C ARG A 67 -10.31 3.32 6.08
N PHE A 68 -10.80 2.90 4.92
CA PHE A 68 -10.00 2.68 3.73
C PHE A 68 -10.41 3.68 2.64
N SER A 69 -9.43 4.38 2.05
CA SER A 69 -9.71 5.41 1.05
C SER A 69 -8.83 5.29 -0.18
N PHE A 70 -9.46 5.48 -1.35
CA PHE A 70 -8.75 5.68 -2.61
C PHE A 70 -8.44 7.15 -2.76
N ARG A 71 -7.15 7.49 -2.88
CA ARG A 71 -6.72 8.86 -3.14
C ARG A 71 -6.47 9.05 -4.63
N LEU A 72 -7.37 9.76 -5.31
CA LEU A 72 -7.14 10.23 -6.66
C LEU A 72 -6.22 11.46 -6.60
N THR A 73 -5.06 11.37 -7.24
CA THR A 73 -4.11 12.49 -7.32
C THR A 73 -3.98 12.94 -8.76
N ALA A 74 -4.13 14.26 -8.99
CA ALA A 74 -3.91 14.81 -10.32
C ALA A 74 -2.44 14.60 -10.72
N PRO A 75 -2.17 14.21 -11.98
CA PRO A 75 -0.80 14.13 -12.47
C PRO A 75 -0.13 15.49 -12.35
N TYR A 76 1.18 15.50 -12.08
CA TYR A 76 1.92 16.75 -11.98
C TYR A 76 1.88 17.51 -13.31
N ASN A 77 1.46 18.78 -13.25
CA ASN A 77 1.61 19.70 -14.38
C ASN A 77 3.10 19.94 -14.69
N GLU A 78 3.42 20.45 -15.88
CA GLU A 78 4.81 20.62 -16.31
C GLU A 78 5.65 21.47 -15.34
N GLN A 79 5.06 22.52 -14.79
CA GLN A 79 5.73 23.39 -13.81
C GLN A 79 6.09 22.64 -12.53
N ARG A 80 5.17 21.83 -11.98
CA ARG A 80 5.46 20.96 -10.84
C ARG A 80 6.47 19.88 -11.18
N ARG A 81 6.43 19.30 -12.38
CA ARG A 81 7.43 18.33 -12.84
C ARG A 81 8.83 18.95 -12.88
N ARG A 82 8.96 20.18 -13.39
CA ARG A 82 10.23 20.94 -13.40
C ARG A 82 10.71 21.24 -11.99
N ALA A 83 9.87 21.81 -11.14
CA ALA A 83 10.21 22.12 -9.75
C ALA A 83 10.62 20.87 -8.96
N ALA A 84 9.90 19.76 -9.10
CA ALA A 84 10.27 18.49 -8.48
C ALA A 84 11.60 17.93 -9.03
N SER A 85 11.85 18.08 -10.34
CA SER A 85 13.12 17.67 -10.95
C SER A 85 14.30 18.51 -10.45
N GLU A 86 14.14 19.83 -10.36
CA GLU A 86 15.14 20.74 -9.82
C GLU A 86 15.43 20.44 -8.35
N ALA A 87 14.39 20.24 -7.54
CA ALA A 87 14.55 19.85 -6.14
C ALA A 87 15.29 18.51 -5.97
N ALA A 88 14.98 17.52 -6.82
CA ALA A 88 15.68 16.24 -6.82
C ALA A 88 17.15 16.37 -7.21
N LYS A 89 17.47 17.17 -8.23
CA LYS A 89 18.85 17.47 -8.64
C LYS A 89 19.64 18.20 -7.56
N ALA A 90 19.02 19.18 -6.91
CA ALA A 90 19.63 19.91 -5.79
C ALA A 90 19.92 18.97 -4.60
N ASN A 91 18.98 18.10 -4.24
CA ASN A 91 19.19 17.11 -3.18
C ASN A 91 20.29 16.10 -3.52
N ALA A 92 20.37 15.63 -4.77
CA ALA A 92 21.44 14.74 -5.22
C ALA A 92 22.82 15.42 -5.16
N SER A 93 22.90 16.68 -5.61
CA SER A 93 24.13 17.48 -5.51
C SER A 93 24.55 17.79 -4.08
N ASN A 94 23.59 17.97 -3.17
CA ASN A 94 23.89 18.19 -1.76
C ASN A 94 24.40 16.89 -1.10
N LEU A 95 23.83 15.73 -1.48
CA LEU A 95 24.29 14.43 -1.01
C LEU A 95 25.73 14.12 -1.44
N THR A 96 26.09 14.41 -2.70
CA THR A 96 27.47 14.19 -3.18
C THR A 96 28.47 15.11 -2.50
N ARG A 97 28.05 16.32 -2.12
CA ARG A 97 28.90 17.28 -1.40
C ARG A 97 29.07 16.95 0.09
N SER A 98 28.12 16.26 0.70
CA SER A 98 28.21 15.81 2.11
C SER A 98 29.00 14.52 2.32
N VAL A 99 29.38 13.83 1.24
CA VAL A 99 30.13 12.55 1.27
C VAL A 99 31.63 12.77 0.98
N VAL A 100 32.05 14.03 0.74
CA VAL A 100 33.46 14.44 0.60
C VAL A 100 33.93 15.14 1.87
#